data_AF-A0A654D4K3-F1
#
_entry.id   AF-A0A654D4K3-F1
#
_cell.length_a   1.000
_cell.length_b   1.000
_cell.length_c   1.000
_cell.angle_alpha   90.00
_cell.angle_beta   90.00
_cell.angle_gamma   90.00
#
_symmetry.space_group_name_H-M   'P 1'
#
loop_
_entity.id
_entity.type
_entity.pdbx_description
1 polymer ?
#
loop_
_entity_poly.entity_id
_entity_poly.type
_entity_poly.pdbx_seq_one_letter_code
_entity_poly.pdbx_strand_id
1 'polypeptide(L)' 'MEQIPQHIIYLLSKSKLEGLRDDEKLKLDLWRSETDANKGLCDLIDNKDQMQADLDGIARYDWEESFALFEQDYLNTSYT' A
#
# COMPACT_ATOMS: atom_id res chain seq x y z
N MET A 1 13.04 -15.37 -18.46
CA MET A 1 12.44 -14.17 -17.83
C MET A 1 11.94 -13.30 -18.94
N GLU A 2 10.64 -13.05 -19.01
CA GLU A 2 10.09 -12.02 -19.90
C GLU A 2 10.65 -10.66 -19.48
N GLN A 3 11.14 -9.88 -20.44
CA GLN A 3 11.59 -8.52 -20.18
C GLN A 3 10.36 -7.61 -20.10
N ILE A 4 10.24 -6.87 -18.99
CA ILE A 4 9.23 -5.82 -18.86
C ILE A 4 9.55 -4.73 -19.89
N PRO A 5 8.59 -4.34 -20.75
CA PRO A 5 8.82 -3.30 -21.74
C PRO A 5 9.22 -1.97 -21.08
N GLN A 6 10.17 -1.23 -21.67
CA GLN A 6 10.67 0.04 -21.11
C GLN A 6 9.55 1.07 -20.86
N HIS A 7 8.55 1.12 -21.74
CA HIS A 7 7.42 2.02 -21.56
C HIS A 7 6.57 1.67 -20.33
N ILE A 8 6.46 0.39 -19.96
CA ILE A 8 5.79 -0.04 -18.73
C ILE A 8 6.61 0.34 -17.51
N ILE A 9 7.93 0.16 -17.56
CA ILE A 9 8.83 0.61 -16.49
C ILE A 9 8.63 2.10 -16.25
N TYR A 10 8.59 2.91 -17.32
CA TYR A 10 8.32 4.33 -17.22
C TYR A 10 6.97 4.64 -16.57
N LEU A 11 5.89 3.94 -16.97
CA LEU A 11 4.56 4.15 -16.38
C LEU A 11 4.51 3.74 -14.90
N LEU A 12 5.14 2.63 -14.53
CA LEU A 12 5.26 2.20 -13.13
C LEU A 12 6.02 3.25 -12.31
N SER A 13 7.16 3.73 -12.79
CA SER A 13 7.93 4.78 -12.12
C SER A 13 7.14 6.09 -12.01
N LYS A 14 6.48 6.50 -13.09
CA LYS A 14 5.67 7.72 -13.12
C LYS A 14 4.53 7.64 -12.12
N SER A 15 3.80 6.51 -12.04
CA SER A 15 2.68 6.34 -11.11
C SER A 15 3.02 6.60 -9.63
N LYS A 16 4.30 6.45 -9.26
CA LYS A 16 4.82 6.69 -7.89
C LYS A 16 5.24 8.13 -7.64
N LEU A 17 5.59 8.87 -8.69
CA LEU A 17 6.08 10.24 -8.59
C LEU A 17 4.98 11.26 -8.93
N GLU A 18 4.11 10.90 -9.86
CA GLU A 18 3.10 11.75 -10.48
C GLU A 18 1.84 10.94 -10.77
N GLY A 19 0.68 11.62 -10.85
CA GLY A 19 -0.53 10.99 -11.35
C GLY A 19 -0.38 10.55 -12.80
N LEU A 20 -0.83 9.33 -13.12
CA LEU A 20 -0.98 8.89 -14.51
C LEU A 20 -2.21 9.53 -15.16
N ARG A 21 -2.09 9.91 -16.43
CA ARG A 21 -3.24 10.27 -17.28
C ARG A 21 -4.09 9.05 -17.57
N ASP A 22 -5.34 9.25 -17.99
CA ASP A 22 -6.26 8.14 -18.21
C ASP A 22 -5.80 7.18 -19.31
N ASP A 23 -5.15 7.68 -20.37
CA ASP A 23 -4.57 6.85 -21.43
C ASP A 23 -3.36 6.02 -20.94
N GLU A 24 -2.60 6.57 -20.00
CA GLU A 24 -1.45 5.92 -19.38
C GLU A 24 -1.89 4.84 -18.39
N LYS A 25 -2.93 5.11 -17.60
CA LYS A 25 -3.58 4.11 -16.74
C LYS A 25 -4.08 2.94 -17.58
N LEU A 26 -4.81 3.23 -18.67
CA LEU A 26 -5.34 2.19 -19.54
C LEU A 26 -4.24 1.27 -20.10
N LYS A 27 -3.09 1.84 -20.50
CA LYS A 27 -1.94 1.04 -20.98
C LYS A 27 -1.37 0.15 -19.88
N LEU A 28 -1.26 0.67 -18.66
CA LEU A 28 -0.76 -0.09 -17.52
C LEU A 28 -1.74 -1.19 -17.12
N ASP A 29 -3.05 -0.91 -17.14
CA ASP A 29 -4.12 -1.87 -16.84
C ASP A 29 -4.16 -3.00 -17.88
N LEU A 30 -4.04 -2.65 -19.17
CA LEU A 30 -3.92 -3.64 -20.24
C LEU A 30 -2.73 -4.57 -20.00
N TRP A 31 -1.54 -4.01 -19.77
CA TRP A 31 -0.35 -4.80 -19.50
C TRP A 31 -0.48 -5.66 -18.23
N ARG A 32 -1.07 -5.13 -17.16
CA ARG A 32 -1.38 -5.88 -15.93
C ARG A 32 -2.24 -7.10 -16.20
N SER A 33 -3.19 -6.98 -17.14
CA SER A 33 -4.12 -8.06 -17.50
C SER A 33 -3.55 -9.09 -18.48
N GLU A 34 -2.41 -8.80 -19.13
CA GLU A 34 -1.82 -9.70 -20.15
C GLU A 34 -1.33 -11.03 -19.58
N THR A 35 -0.74 -11.02 -18.38
CA THR A 35 -0.19 -12.23 -17.74
C THR A 35 -0.35 -12.20 -16.23
N ASP A 36 -0.45 -13.38 -15.61
CA ASP A 36 -0.45 -13.52 -14.14
C ASP A 36 0.85 -12.97 -13.51
N ALA A 37 1.97 -13.04 -14.24
CA ALA A 37 3.25 -12.47 -13.79
C ALA A 37 3.20 -10.94 -13.71
N ASN A 38 2.61 -10.27 -14.71
CA ASN A 38 2.44 -8.82 -14.71
C ASN A 38 1.50 -8.38 -13.59
N LYS A 39 0.38 -9.11 -13.42
CA LYS A 39 -0.54 -8.90 -12.31
C LYS A 39 0.18 -9.04 -10.96
N GLY A 40 0.94 -10.12 -10.76
CA GLY A 40 1.70 -10.34 -9.55
C GLY A 40 2.72 -9.23 -9.25
N LEU A 41 3.37 -8.68 -10.28
CA LEU A 41 4.27 -7.54 -10.13
C LEU A 41 3.52 -6.27 -9.70
N CYS A 42 2.38 -5.97 -10.32
CA CYS A 42 1.54 -4.84 -9.89
C CYS A 42 1.04 -5.03 -8.46
N ASP A 43 0.56 -6.22 -8.10
CA ASP A 43 0.05 -6.53 -6.76
C ASP A 43 1.15 -6.39 -5.68
N LEU A 44 2.38 -6.80 -5.97
CA LEU A 44 3.54 -6.58 -5.08
C LEU A 44 3.84 -5.10 -4.87
N ILE A 45 3.73 -4.31 -5.94
CA ILE A 45 3.95 -2.87 -5.91
C ILE A 45 2.85 -2.16 -5.12
N ASP A 46 1.60 -2.57 -5.28
CA ASP A 46 0.43 -2.04 -4.55
C ASP A 46 0.53 -2.39 -3.05
N ASN A 47 0.89 -3.65 -2.73
CA ASN A 47 1.06 -4.10 -1.35
C ASN A 47 2.17 -3.33 -0.61
N LYS A 48 3.26 -2.99 -1.29
CA LYS A 48 4.34 -2.19 -0.70
C LYS A 48 3.85 -0.82 -0.24
N ASP A 49 3.00 -0.17 -1.03
CA ASP A 49 2.44 1.14 -0.67
C ASP A 49 1.50 1.03 0.52
N GLN A 50 0.67 -0.02 0.56
CA GLN A 50 -0.21 -0.27 1.70
C GLN A 50 0.61 -0.51 2.98
N MET A 51 1.67 -1.32 2.92
CA MET A 51 2.55 -1.54 4.07
C MET A 51 3.20 -0.25 4.55
N GLN A 52 3.61 0.66 3.66
CA GLN A 52 4.18 1.94 4.06
C GLN A 52 3.14 2.83 4.73
N ALA A 53 1.91 2.88 4.21
CA ALA A 53 0.83 3.63 4.83
C ALA A 53 0.46 3.07 6.22
N ASP A 54 0.44 1.75 6.37
CA ASP A 54 0.20 1.08 7.65
C ASP A 54 1.29 1.41 8.68
N LEU A 55 2.57 1.39 8.26
CA LEU A 55 3.70 1.78 9.10
C LEU A 55 3.64 3.24 9.53
N ASP A 56 3.30 4.14 8.60
CA ASP A 56 3.12 5.57 8.90
C ASP A 56 1.95 5.80 9.87
N GLY A 57 0.88 5.01 9.73
CA GLY A 57 -0.26 5.00 10.66
C GLY A 57 0.14 4.55 12.06
N ILE A 58 0.86 3.43 12.17
CA ILE A 58 1.39 2.89 13.44
C ILE A 58 2.34 3.89 14.10
N ALA A 59 3.20 4.57 13.34
CA ALA A 59 4.16 5.54 13.87
C ALA A 59 3.49 6.79 14.43
N ARG A 60 2.30 7.15 13.95
CA ARG A 60 1.50 8.27 14.45
C ARG A 60 0.51 7.88 15.53
N TYR A 61 0.36 6.58 15.79
CA TYR A 61 -0.59 6.07 16.77
C TYR A 61 -0.12 6.40 18.19
N ASP A 62 -1.01 6.99 18.99
CA ASP A 62 -0.72 7.30 20.39
C ASP A 62 -0.90 6.05 21.24
N TRP A 63 0.20 5.32 21.38
CA TRP A 63 0.27 4.10 22.18
C TRP A 63 0.13 4.38 23.67
N GLU A 64 0.52 5.57 24.14
CA GLU A 64 0.40 5.94 25.55
C GLU A 64 -1.06 6.22 25.91
N GLU A 65 -1.78 6.98 25.08
CA GLU A 65 -3.22 7.23 25.26
C GLU A 65 -4.00 5.92 25.20
N SER A 66 -3.69 5.04 24.23
CA SER A 66 -4.37 3.75 24.09
C SER A 66 -4.12 2.82 25.28
N PHE A 67 -2.90 2.83 25.85
CA PHE A 67 -2.59 2.03 27.03
C PHE A 67 -3.26 2.61 28.28
N ALA A 68 -3.28 3.92 28.44
CA ALA A 68 -3.97 4.59 29.55
C ALA A 68 -5.48 4.31 29.54
N LEU A 69 -6.11 4.33 28.36
CA LEU A 69 -7.52 3.95 28.18
C LEU A 69 -7.75 2.47 28.54
N PHE A 70 -6.88 1.57 28.09
CA PHE A 70 -6.97 0.16 28.43
C PHE A 70 -6.84 -0.07 29.95
N GLU A 71 -5.87 0.55 30.61
CA GLU A 71 -5.73 0.48 32.07
C GLU A 71 -6.96 1.04 32.78
N GLN A 72 -7.50 2.16 32.30
CA GLN A 72 -8.70 2.76 32.88
C GLN A 72 -9.91 1.84 32.77
N ASP A 73 -10.14 1.20 31.62
CA ASP A 73 -11.29 0.33 31.40
C ASP A 73 -11.14 -1.04 32.08
N TYR A 74 -9.94 -1.62 32.07
CA TYR A 74 -9.71 -3.01 32.49
C TYR A 74 -9.26 -3.15 33.95
N LEU A 75 -8.48 -2.19 34.48
CA LEU A 75 -8.02 -2.22 35.89
C LEU A 75 -9.02 -1.57 36.85
N ASN A 76 -9.84 -0.60 36.41
CA ASN A 76 -10.87 -0.03 37.28
C ASN A 76 -12.15 -0.88 37.33
N THR A 77 -12.38 -1.79 36.38
CA THR A 77 -13.50 -2.74 36.45
C THR A 77 -13.21 -3.97 37.31
N SER A 78 -11.95 -4.24 37.68
CA SER A 78 -11.57 -5.40 38.49
C SER A 78 -11.85 -5.27 40.00
N TYR A 79 -12.46 -4.16 40.45
CA TYR A 79 -12.77 -3.87 41.86
C TYR A 79 -14.28 -3.78 42.17
N THR A 80 -15.11 -4.56 41.47
CA THR A 80 -16.52 -4.81 41.86
C THR A 80 -16.77 -6.31 41.94
#